data_AF-A0A3M1M864-F1
#
_entry.id   AF-A0A3M1M864-F1
#
_cell.length_a   1.000
_cell.length_b   1.000
_cell.length_c   1.000
_cell.angle_alpha   90.00
_cell.angle_beta   90.00
_cell.angle_gamma   90.00
#
_symmetry.space_group_name_H-M   'P 1'
#
loop_
_entity.id
_entity.type
_entity.pdbx_description
1 polymer ?
#
loop_
_entity_poly.entity_id
_entity_poly.type
_entity_poly.pdbx_seq_one_letter_code
_entity_poly.pdbx_strand_id
1 'polypeptide(L)'
;VLGSGSDVWKYWAERCAGNLCDAAWNEIENGIARSAGTCMTMGTASTMACIAEALGMTLPGAACIPAPLADHDRLATATGRRAVEIAWQAVRPSQIVTERAIENAIVADLAIGGSTNAIVHLIALAGRIGVELKLERFDAFSGRVPVLGDIRPGGRFLMEDFYQAGGLAGLLSRLTDLLHLDCPTINGQTLGQQIAGAEVLDDEVIRPRDNPVAATGGTNVLFGNLAPQGCVLKTVAADPKLLHHRGPAVVFENYPDLKQRIDDPDLPVTADSVLVLRSAGPLGAPGMPEWGMLPIPKKLLQQGVRDMVRISDARMSGTSYGTCILHVSPESHVGGPLALVQTGDEIEIDAHRRRIHWHVSDEEIQRRRAAWQPPPPGPQRGYQAMFARHVTQAHQGCDFDFLHGRSPGAEPDIF
;
A
#
# COMPACT_ATOMS: atom_id res chain seq x y z
N VAL A 1 -4.94 18.25 -15.64
CA VAL A 1 -4.06 18.27 -14.45
C VAL A 1 -3.36 16.92 -14.33
N LEU A 2 -2.05 16.90 -14.10
CA LEU A 2 -1.25 15.68 -13.91
C LEU A 2 -1.34 15.20 -12.45
N GLY A 3 -1.21 13.89 -12.22
CA GLY A 3 -1.13 13.22 -10.92
C GLY A 3 0.27 12.66 -10.61
N SER A 4 0.87 13.03 -9.49
CA SER A 4 2.22 12.57 -9.08
C SER A 4 2.30 11.04 -9.00
N GLY A 5 3.35 10.45 -9.58
CA GLY A 5 3.53 9.00 -9.62
C GLY A 5 2.62 8.33 -10.64
N SER A 6 1.28 8.35 -10.43
CA SER A 6 0.32 7.66 -11.31
C SER A 6 0.48 8.04 -12.78
N ASP A 7 0.56 9.33 -13.10
CA ASP A 7 0.71 9.77 -14.49
C ASP A 7 2.14 9.55 -15.01
N VAL A 8 3.16 9.53 -14.14
CA VAL A 8 4.53 9.17 -14.54
C VAL A 8 4.54 7.75 -15.10
N TRP A 9 3.94 6.79 -14.37
CA TRP A 9 3.87 5.40 -14.81
C TRP A 9 3.12 5.25 -16.14
N LYS A 10 1.99 5.96 -16.28
CA LYS A 10 1.17 5.97 -17.50
C LYS A 10 1.95 6.50 -18.70
N TYR A 11 2.53 7.68 -18.58
CA TYR A 11 3.23 8.30 -19.70
C TYR A 11 4.59 7.64 -19.97
N TRP A 12 5.21 7.01 -18.98
CA TRP A 12 6.39 6.17 -19.19
C TRP A 12 6.04 4.95 -20.06
N ALA A 13 4.91 4.29 -19.80
CA ALA A 13 4.43 3.20 -20.64
C ALA A 13 4.16 3.66 -22.09
N GLU A 14 3.54 4.83 -22.28
CA GLU A 14 3.34 5.40 -23.62
C GLU A 14 4.66 5.77 -24.31
N ARG A 15 5.64 6.29 -23.56
CA ARG A 15 6.98 6.54 -24.09
C ARG A 15 7.66 5.26 -24.55
N CYS A 16 7.64 4.21 -23.75
CA CYS A 16 8.18 2.91 -24.12
C CYS A 16 7.46 2.29 -25.32
N ALA A 17 6.14 2.50 -25.45
CA ALA A 17 5.35 2.11 -26.61
C ALA A 17 5.69 2.89 -27.89
N GLY A 18 6.38 4.03 -27.79
CA GLY A 18 6.70 4.91 -28.92
C GLY A 18 5.63 5.96 -29.21
N ASN A 19 4.65 6.15 -28.31
CA ASN A 19 3.52 7.08 -28.48
C ASN A 19 3.78 8.48 -27.88
N LEU A 20 4.92 8.67 -27.20
CA LEU A 20 5.27 9.92 -26.55
C LEU A 20 6.72 10.30 -26.89
N CYS A 21 6.90 11.50 -27.46
CA CYS A 21 8.22 12.02 -27.81
C CYS A 21 8.91 12.70 -26.62
N ASP A 22 10.22 12.95 -26.75
CA ASP A 22 11.04 13.56 -25.70
C ASP A 22 10.55 14.95 -25.28
N ALA A 23 10.06 15.76 -26.25
CA ALA A 23 9.52 17.09 -25.95
C ALA A 23 8.29 17.02 -25.03
N ALA A 24 7.33 16.15 -25.36
CA ALA A 24 6.13 15.96 -24.55
C ALA A 24 6.46 15.36 -23.17
N TRP A 25 7.45 14.46 -23.09
CA TRP A 25 7.92 13.96 -21.81
C TRP A 25 8.52 15.06 -20.93
N ASN A 26 9.36 15.93 -21.50
CA ASN A 26 9.94 17.05 -20.76
C ASN A 26 8.87 18.03 -20.25
N GLU A 27 7.79 18.24 -21.00
CA GLU A 27 6.65 19.04 -20.52
C GLU A 27 5.94 18.38 -19.33
N ILE A 28 5.77 17.05 -19.36
CA ILE A 28 5.20 16.29 -18.23
C ILE A 28 6.09 16.42 -16.99
N GLU A 29 7.40 16.24 -17.14
CA GLU A 29 8.37 16.35 -16.04
C GLU A 29 8.34 17.73 -15.39
N ASN A 30 8.32 18.79 -16.20
CA ASN A 30 8.24 20.17 -15.69
C ASN A 30 6.87 20.52 -15.10
N GLY A 31 5.80 19.85 -15.52
CA GLY A 31 4.42 20.16 -15.13
C GLY A 31 3.86 19.36 -13.95
N ILE A 32 4.52 18.25 -13.56
CA ILE A 32 3.96 17.31 -12.59
C ILE A 32 4.09 17.77 -11.14
N ALA A 33 5.23 18.35 -10.75
CA ALA A 33 5.51 18.78 -9.37
C ALA A 33 5.62 20.31 -9.28
N ARG A 34 4.47 20.99 -9.37
CA ARG A 34 4.39 22.46 -9.54
C ARG A 34 4.21 23.29 -8.25
N SER A 35 4.25 22.65 -7.09
CA SER A 35 4.16 23.32 -5.78
C SER A 35 4.86 22.49 -4.70
N ALA A 36 5.11 23.10 -3.54
CA ALA A 36 5.51 22.36 -2.35
C ALA A 36 4.38 21.40 -1.91
N GLY A 37 4.77 20.27 -1.32
CA GLY A 37 3.83 19.26 -0.80
C GLY A 37 4.32 17.82 -1.01
N THR A 38 3.44 16.88 -0.71
CA THR A 38 3.63 15.45 -0.98
C THR A 38 2.93 15.06 -2.30
N CYS A 39 2.94 13.77 -2.64
CA CYS A 39 2.21 13.28 -3.81
C CYS A 39 0.71 13.62 -3.73
N MET A 40 0.15 14.31 -4.74
CA MET A 40 -1.25 14.76 -4.77
C MET A 40 -2.26 13.69 -5.21
N THR A 41 -1.84 12.44 -5.31
CA THR A 41 -2.72 11.27 -5.50
C THR A 41 -2.98 10.61 -4.14
N MET A 42 -3.83 9.59 -4.10
CA MET A 42 -3.96 8.69 -2.94
C MET A 42 -2.79 7.70 -2.86
N GLY A 43 -1.57 8.27 -2.81
CA GLY A 43 -0.33 7.56 -2.56
C GLY A 43 -0.11 7.30 -1.06
N THR A 44 1.04 6.72 -0.71
CA THR A 44 1.36 6.38 0.69
C THR A 44 1.33 7.61 1.60
N ALA A 45 1.78 8.78 1.14
CA ALA A 45 1.78 10.00 1.95
C ALA A 45 0.36 10.41 2.36
N SER A 46 -0.54 10.61 1.38
CA SER A 46 -1.94 10.98 1.61
C SER A 46 -2.69 9.90 2.40
N THR A 47 -2.43 8.63 2.10
CA THR A 47 -3.01 7.49 2.84
C THR A 47 -2.61 7.54 4.32
N MET A 48 -1.32 7.65 4.61
CA MET A 48 -0.84 7.68 6.00
C MET A 48 -1.25 8.95 6.74
N ALA A 49 -1.41 10.08 6.04
CA ALA A 49 -1.96 11.29 6.63
C ALA A 49 -3.43 11.09 7.04
N CYS A 50 -4.25 10.46 6.17
CA CYS A 50 -5.63 10.12 6.49
C CYS A 50 -5.73 9.11 7.63
N ILE A 51 -4.85 8.11 7.65
CA ILE A 51 -4.74 7.15 8.76
C ILE A 51 -4.41 7.85 10.07
N ALA A 52 -3.44 8.78 10.08
CA ALA A 52 -3.08 9.52 11.29
C ALA A 52 -4.27 10.34 11.84
N GLU A 53 -5.07 10.95 10.96
CA GLU A 53 -6.27 11.69 11.35
C GLU A 53 -7.40 10.75 11.83
N ALA A 54 -7.62 9.61 11.16
CA ALA A 54 -8.61 8.60 11.56
C ALA A 54 -8.25 7.90 12.88
N LEU A 55 -6.96 7.72 13.16
CA LEU A 55 -6.44 7.29 14.47
C LEU A 55 -6.70 8.33 15.57
N GLY A 56 -7.02 9.57 15.21
CA GLY A 56 -7.17 10.68 16.13
C GLY A 56 -5.84 11.28 16.58
N MET A 57 -4.75 11.11 15.83
CA MET A 57 -3.41 11.58 16.20
C MET A 57 -3.04 12.95 15.58
N THR A 58 -3.95 13.55 14.83
CA THR A 58 -3.81 14.90 14.27
C THR A 58 -4.99 15.77 14.65
N LEU A 59 -4.84 17.09 14.49
CA LEU A 59 -6.02 17.96 14.43
C LEU A 59 -6.83 17.68 13.15
N PRO A 60 -8.15 17.97 13.14
CA PRO A 60 -8.99 17.76 11.97
C PRO A 60 -8.51 18.55 10.75
N GLY A 61 -8.59 17.95 9.55
CA GLY A 61 -8.18 18.55 8.28
C GLY A 61 -6.69 18.40 7.95
N ALA A 62 -5.87 17.92 8.89
CA ALA A 62 -4.42 17.74 8.69
C ALA A 62 -4.07 16.83 7.52
N ALA A 63 -4.91 15.84 7.22
CA ALA A 63 -4.68 14.91 6.14
C ALA A 63 -4.85 15.52 4.74
N CYS A 64 -5.69 16.55 4.61
CA CYS A 64 -6.23 16.95 3.31
C CYS A 64 -5.81 18.37 2.90
N ILE A 65 -5.53 19.29 3.82
CA ILE A 65 -5.19 20.68 3.47
C ILE A 65 -3.92 20.72 2.60
N PRO A 66 -4.00 21.17 1.33
CA PRO A 66 -2.83 21.29 0.48
C PRO A 66 -1.79 22.23 1.09
N ALA A 67 -0.53 21.82 1.05
CA ALA A 67 0.59 22.53 1.66
C ALA A 67 0.69 24.04 1.33
N PRO A 68 0.41 24.53 0.10
CA PRO A 68 0.55 25.95 -0.21
C PRO A 68 -0.64 26.82 0.27
N LEU A 69 -1.72 26.23 0.81
CA LEU A 69 -2.86 27.01 1.30
C LEU A 69 -2.58 27.61 2.68
N ALA A 70 -3.07 28.84 2.91
CA ALA A 70 -2.93 29.53 4.19
C ALA A 70 -3.52 28.76 5.38
N ASP A 71 -4.47 27.86 5.14
CA ASP A 71 -5.02 26.98 6.18
C ASP A 71 -3.99 26.01 6.74
N HIS A 72 -2.95 25.66 5.96
CA HIS A 72 -1.87 24.80 6.43
C HIS A 72 -1.08 25.47 7.56
N ASP A 73 -0.73 26.76 7.40
CA ASP A 73 -0.03 27.53 8.44
C ASP A 73 -0.90 27.77 9.68
N ARG A 74 -2.22 27.98 9.48
CA ARG A 74 -3.18 28.11 10.58
C ARG A 74 -3.27 26.80 11.38
N LEU A 75 -3.34 25.66 10.69
CA LEU A 75 -3.37 24.34 11.32
C LEU A 75 -2.06 24.05 12.07
N ALA A 76 -0.91 24.39 11.50
CA ALA A 76 0.38 24.25 12.18
C ALA A 76 0.43 25.06 13.48
N THR A 77 -0.04 26.32 13.43
CA THR A 77 -0.14 27.18 14.62
C THR A 77 -1.10 26.61 15.67
N ALA A 78 -2.26 26.11 15.25
CA ALA A 78 -3.22 25.45 16.14
C ALA A 78 -2.65 24.18 16.78
N THR A 79 -1.89 23.39 16.02
CA THR A 79 -1.20 22.19 16.50
C THR A 79 -0.19 22.54 17.59
N GLY A 80 0.58 23.62 17.42
CA GLY A 80 1.49 24.11 18.46
C GLY A 80 0.79 24.48 19.77
N ARG A 81 -0.37 25.16 19.70
CA ARG A 81 -1.19 25.47 20.89
C ARG A 81 -1.70 24.18 21.55
N ARG A 82 -2.24 23.26 20.75
CA ARG A 82 -2.77 21.99 21.26
C ARG A 82 -1.69 21.12 21.90
N ALA A 83 -0.47 21.12 21.36
CA ALA A 83 0.66 20.39 21.93
C ALA A 83 0.98 20.83 23.37
N VAL A 84 0.89 22.12 23.67
CA VAL A 84 1.07 22.64 25.03
C VAL A 84 -0.04 22.11 25.96
N GLU A 85 -1.29 22.14 25.53
CA GLU A 85 -2.43 21.62 26.31
C GLU A 85 -2.31 20.11 26.58
N ILE A 86 -1.88 19.33 25.59
CA ILE A 86 -1.62 17.88 25.72
C ILE A 86 -0.59 17.61 26.81
N ALA A 87 0.48 18.41 26.85
CA ALA A 87 1.51 18.28 27.88
C ALA A 87 0.95 18.53 29.28
N TRP A 88 0.12 19.58 29.45
CA TRP A 88 -0.54 19.88 30.73
C TRP A 88 -1.57 18.82 31.13
N GLN A 89 -2.30 18.26 30.17
CA GLN A 89 -3.32 17.23 30.39
C GLN A 89 -2.72 15.82 30.52
N ALA A 90 -1.41 15.68 30.27
CA ALA A 90 -0.69 14.40 30.21
C ALA A 90 -1.35 13.37 29.27
N VAL A 91 -1.92 13.83 28.14
CA VAL A 91 -2.50 12.94 27.13
C VAL A 91 -1.38 12.20 26.39
N ARG A 92 -1.46 10.88 26.32
CA ARG A 92 -0.45 9.99 25.74
C ARG A 92 -1.00 9.29 24.50
N PRO A 93 -0.14 8.95 23.51
CA PRO A 93 -0.56 8.15 22.36
C PRO A 93 -1.26 6.85 22.76
N SER A 94 -0.85 6.20 23.85
CA SER A 94 -1.47 4.95 24.34
C SER A 94 -2.92 5.12 24.84
N GLN A 95 -3.41 6.34 25.00
CA GLN A 95 -4.80 6.64 25.35
C GLN A 95 -5.66 6.90 24.10
N ILE A 96 -5.04 7.15 22.95
CA ILE A 96 -5.70 7.50 21.68
C ILE A 96 -5.64 6.29 20.73
N VAL A 97 -4.42 5.79 20.49
CA VAL A 97 -4.13 4.66 19.60
C VAL A 97 -4.47 3.36 20.33
N THR A 98 -5.72 2.96 20.20
CA THR A 98 -6.27 1.69 20.70
C THR A 98 -6.56 0.74 19.54
N GLU A 99 -6.86 -0.53 19.83
CA GLU A 99 -7.30 -1.49 18.81
C GLU A 99 -8.51 -0.96 18.00
N ARG A 100 -9.48 -0.32 18.68
CA ARG A 100 -10.63 0.32 18.03
C ARG A 100 -10.24 1.50 17.14
N ALA A 101 -9.25 2.29 17.53
CA ALA A 101 -8.74 3.37 16.68
C ALA A 101 -8.02 2.82 15.43
N ILE A 102 -7.30 1.70 15.58
CA ILE A 102 -6.68 1.00 14.44
C ILE A 102 -7.76 0.48 13.48
N GLU A 103 -8.88 -0.04 13.98
CA GLU A 103 -10.01 -0.44 13.13
C GLU A 103 -10.61 0.75 12.37
N ASN A 104 -10.76 1.91 12.99
CA ASN A 104 -11.15 3.14 12.29
C ASN A 104 -10.15 3.51 11.19
N ALA A 105 -8.86 3.34 11.43
CA ALA A 105 -7.82 3.60 10.44
C ALA A 105 -7.86 2.63 9.26
N ILE A 106 -8.18 1.35 9.50
CA ILE A 106 -8.41 0.35 8.44
C ILE A 106 -9.63 0.74 7.60
N VAL A 107 -10.73 1.15 8.24
CA VAL A 107 -11.93 1.63 7.54
C VAL A 107 -11.61 2.85 6.68
N ALA A 108 -10.86 3.81 7.22
CA ALA A 108 -10.43 5.00 6.47
C ALA A 108 -9.56 4.63 5.25
N ASP A 109 -8.53 3.80 5.45
CA ASP A 109 -7.62 3.33 4.38
C ASP A 109 -8.37 2.63 3.24
N LEU A 110 -9.29 1.73 3.59
CA LEU A 110 -10.11 1.03 2.60
C LEU A 110 -11.04 1.97 1.86
N ALA A 111 -11.72 2.88 2.57
CA ALA A 111 -12.70 3.78 1.99
C ALA A 111 -12.11 4.85 1.08
N ILE A 112 -10.85 5.26 1.31
CA ILE A 112 -10.12 6.16 0.42
C ILE A 112 -9.43 5.44 -0.74
N GLY A 113 -9.48 4.10 -0.79
CA GLY A 113 -8.73 3.32 -1.77
C GLY A 113 -7.23 3.50 -1.60
N GLY A 114 -6.76 3.43 -0.36
CA GLY A 114 -5.41 3.79 0.06
C GLY A 114 -4.28 2.91 -0.49
N SER A 115 -3.06 3.25 -0.09
CA SER A 115 -1.84 2.53 -0.45
C SER A 115 -1.76 1.16 0.23
N THR A 116 -1.33 0.12 -0.49
CA THR A 116 -1.08 -1.21 0.12
C THR A 116 -0.02 -1.15 1.23
N ASN A 117 0.86 -0.15 1.20
CA ASN A 117 1.87 0.08 2.25
C ASN A 117 1.23 0.40 3.62
N ALA A 118 -0.01 0.90 3.64
CA ALA A 118 -0.74 1.15 4.89
C ALA A 118 -0.89 -0.12 5.73
N ILE A 119 -1.06 -1.28 5.09
CA ILE A 119 -1.19 -2.57 5.77
C ILE A 119 0.07 -2.86 6.58
N VAL A 120 1.25 -2.73 5.96
CA VAL A 120 2.55 -2.93 6.65
C VAL A 120 2.70 -1.95 7.81
N HIS A 121 2.39 -0.66 7.59
CA HIS A 121 2.52 0.38 8.61
C HIS A 121 1.54 0.21 9.79
N LEU A 122 0.29 -0.18 9.53
CA LEU A 122 -0.72 -0.40 10.56
C LEU A 122 -0.39 -1.64 11.39
N ILE A 123 0.13 -2.72 10.78
CA ILE A 123 0.61 -3.90 11.51
C ILE A 123 1.78 -3.53 12.43
N ALA A 124 2.78 -2.79 11.91
CA ALA A 124 3.90 -2.33 12.72
C ALA A 124 3.44 -1.43 13.88
N LEU A 125 2.54 -0.47 13.62
CA LEU A 125 1.97 0.41 14.64
C LEU A 125 1.21 -0.38 15.73
N ALA A 126 0.39 -1.36 15.32
CA ALA A 126 -0.31 -2.25 16.24
C ALA A 126 0.68 -3.00 17.14
N GLY A 127 1.77 -3.52 16.56
CA GLY A 127 2.85 -4.19 17.28
C GLY A 127 3.48 -3.31 18.37
N ARG A 128 3.64 -1.99 18.14
CA ARG A 128 4.17 -1.05 19.15
C ARG A 128 3.25 -0.81 20.33
N ILE A 129 1.95 -0.99 20.16
CA ILE A 129 0.99 -0.90 21.28
C ILE A 129 0.66 -2.28 21.88
N GLY A 130 1.31 -3.35 21.40
CA GLY A 130 1.10 -4.72 21.88
C GLY A 130 -0.16 -5.38 21.34
N VAL A 131 -0.69 -4.91 20.21
CA VAL A 131 -1.86 -5.49 19.52
C VAL A 131 -1.37 -6.33 18.35
N GLU A 132 -1.80 -7.59 18.29
CA GLU A 132 -1.53 -8.47 17.15
C GLU A 132 -2.56 -8.20 16.05
N LEU A 133 -2.16 -7.48 15.00
CA LEU A 133 -3.00 -7.22 13.83
C LEU A 133 -2.59 -8.13 12.66
N LYS A 134 -3.50 -9.03 12.24
CA LYS A 134 -3.26 -9.99 11.14
C LYS A 134 -3.90 -9.55 9.84
N LEU A 135 -3.40 -10.07 8.71
CA LEU A 135 -3.92 -9.76 7.37
C LEU A 135 -5.40 -10.12 7.20
N GLU A 136 -5.87 -11.19 7.84
CA GLU A 136 -7.27 -11.62 7.83
C GLU A 136 -8.20 -10.53 8.38
N ARG A 137 -7.73 -9.69 9.32
CA ARG A 137 -8.53 -8.57 9.83
C ARG A 137 -8.76 -7.53 8.73
N PHE A 138 -7.74 -7.20 7.93
CA PHE A 138 -7.88 -6.30 6.79
C PHE A 138 -8.86 -6.85 5.74
N ASP A 139 -8.79 -8.15 5.44
CA ASP A 139 -9.71 -8.77 4.48
C ASP A 139 -11.16 -8.75 4.96
N ALA A 140 -11.40 -9.03 6.25
CA ALA A 140 -12.72 -8.96 6.85
C ALA A 140 -13.36 -7.56 6.74
N PHE A 141 -12.56 -6.49 6.89
CA PHE A 141 -13.01 -5.12 6.65
C PHE A 141 -13.18 -4.82 5.16
N SER A 142 -12.25 -5.28 4.31
CA SER A 142 -12.31 -5.10 2.86
C SER A 142 -13.62 -5.63 2.27
N GLY A 143 -14.14 -6.75 2.78
CA GLY A 143 -15.44 -7.28 2.35
C GLY A 143 -16.66 -6.41 2.70
N ARG A 144 -16.53 -5.37 3.55
CA ARG A 144 -17.65 -4.59 4.10
C ARG A 144 -17.55 -3.08 3.85
N VAL A 145 -16.33 -2.56 3.66
CA VAL A 145 -16.09 -1.12 3.51
C VAL A 145 -16.09 -0.76 2.02
N PRO A 146 -17.02 0.08 1.53
CA PRO A 146 -16.99 0.55 0.15
C PRO A 146 -15.91 1.61 -0.05
N VAL A 147 -15.38 1.71 -1.27
CA VAL A 147 -14.46 2.79 -1.66
C VAL A 147 -15.26 4.01 -2.09
N LEU A 148 -15.17 5.08 -1.31
CA LEU A 148 -15.91 6.32 -1.54
C LEU A 148 -15.05 7.42 -2.14
N GLY A 149 -13.73 7.44 -1.91
CA GLY A 149 -12.85 8.44 -2.50
C GLY A 149 -12.53 8.15 -3.97
N ASP A 150 -13.00 8.99 -4.90
CA ASP A 150 -12.73 8.89 -6.34
C ASP A 150 -11.38 9.54 -6.71
N ILE A 151 -10.30 9.05 -6.12
CA ILE A 151 -8.97 9.67 -6.19
C ILE A 151 -7.99 8.72 -6.88
N ARG A 152 -7.14 9.24 -7.76
CA ARG A 152 -6.07 8.47 -8.41
C ARG A 152 -5.18 7.78 -7.36
N PRO A 153 -4.68 6.56 -7.61
CA PRO A 153 -4.76 5.82 -8.88
C PRO A 153 -6.05 5.02 -9.10
N GLY A 154 -6.90 4.83 -8.09
CA GLY A 154 -8.15 4.04 -8.22
C GLY A 154 -9.35 4.81 -8.79
N GLY A 155 -9.27 6.13 -8.81
CA GLY A 155 -10.30 7.03 -9.31
C GLY A 155 -9.78 8.09 -10.28
N ARG A 156 -10.53 9.20 -10.40
CA ARG A 156 -10.36 10.24 -11.42
C ARG A 156 -9.63 11.48 -10.90
N PHE A 157 -9.92 11.87 -9.67
CA PHE A 157 -9.54 13.17 -9.08
C PHE A 157 -8.23 13.11 -8.27
N LEU A 158 -7.80 14.26 -7.72
CA LEU A 158 -6.60 14.44 -6.91
C LEU A 158 -6.94 14.92 -5.49
N MET A 159 -5.93 15.01 -4.63
CA MET A 159 -6.10 15.39 -3.22
C MET A 159 -6.65 16.81 -3.01
N GLU A 160 -6.40 17.74 -3.92
CA GLU A 160 -7.00 19.08 -3.85
C GLU A 160 -8.51 19.02 -4.03
N ASP A 161 -8.98 18.26 -5.03
CA ASP A 161 -10.42 18.02 -5.24
C ASP A 161 -11.03 17.35 -4.00
N PHE A 162 -10.34 16.35 -3.43
CA PHE A 162 -10.81 15.65 -2.22
C PHE A 162 -10.94 16.59 -1.02
N TYR A 163 -9.97 17.47 -0.80
CA TYR A 163 -10.04 18.49 0.23
C TYR A 163 -11.24 19.42 0.04
N GLN A 164 -11.43 19.94 -1.18
CA GLN A 164 -12.56 20.83 -1.50
C GLN A 164 -13.92 20.15 -1.39
N ALA A 165 -13.99 18.84 -1.63
CA ALA A 165 -15.20 18.04 -1.50
C ALA A 165 -15.63 17.77 -0.05
N GLY A 166 -14.83 18.16 0.95
CA GLY A 166 -15.08 17.91 2.38
C GLY A 166 -14.01 17.06 3.07
N GLY A 167 -13.02 16.58 2.32
CA GLY A 167 -11.88 15.82 2.83
C GLY A 167 -12.25 14.54 3.57
N LEU A 168 -11.34 14.11 4.45
CA LEU A 168 -11.53 12.89 5.21
C LEU A 168 -12.76 12.95 6.13
N ALA A 169 -13.01 14.09 6.77
CA ALA A 169 -14.17 14.23 7.67
C ALA A 169 -15.50 14.00 6.94
N GLY A 170 -15.66 14.59 5.74
CA GLY A 170 -16.84 14.37 4.90
C GLY A 170 -16.96 12.92 4.42
N LEU A 171 -15.84 12.25 4.11
CA LEU A 171 -15.85 10.83 3.75
C LEU A 171 -16.25 9.94 4.95
N LEU A 172 -15.68 10.18 6.14
CA LEU A 172 -15.98 9.39 7.33
C LEU A 172 -17.40 9.58 7.84
N SER A 173 -18.01 10.75 7.62
CA SER A 173 -19.42 10.99 8.01
C SER A 173 -20.40 10.07 7.26
N ARG A 174 -20.00 9.51 6.11
CA ARG A 174 -20.79 8.51 5.37
C ARG A 174 -20.67 7.09 5.93
N LEU A 175 -19.73 6.83 6.84
CA LEU A 175 -19.34 5.49 7.30
C LEU A 175 -19.52 5.31 8.82
N THR A 176 -20.37 6.12 9.45
CA THR A 176 -20.53 6.16 10.92
C THR A 176 -20.93 4.82 11.55
N ASP A 177 -21.64 3.97 10.82
CA ASP A 177 -22.00 2.59 11.22
C ASP A 177 -20.82 1.60 11.20
N LEU A 178 -19.73 1.95 10.52
CA LEU A 178 -18.51 1.15 10.44
C LEU A 178 -17.39 1.69 11.35
N LEU A 179 -17.63 2.80 12.05
CA LEU A 179 -16.63 3.49 12.86
C LEU A 179 -16.94 3.40 14.36
N HIS A 180 -15.88 3.33 15.17
CA HIS A 180 -15.92 3.51 16.61
C HIS A 180 -15.91 5.02 16.94
N LEU A 181 -17.11 5.61 16.97
CA LEU A 181 -17.32 7.06 17.14
C LEU A 181 -16.97 7.61 18.53
N ASP A 182 -16.83 6.74 19.52
CA ASP A 182 -16.44 7.02 20.90
C ASP A 182 -14.92 7.08 21.11
N CYS A 183 -14.12 6.70 20.11
CA CYS A 183 -12.66 6.78 20.20
C CYS A 183 -12.20 8.22 20.47
N PRO A 184 -11.38 8.46 21.52
CA PRO A 184 -10.86 9.79 21.80
C PRO A 184 -9.83 10.19 20.74
N THR A 185 -9.70 11.49 20.50
CA THR A 185 -8.69 12.04 19.61
C THR A 185 -7.81 13.06 20.35
N ILE A 186 -6.72 13.44 19.72
CA ILE A 186 -5.71 14.34 20.28
C ILE A 186 -6.27 15.73 20.53
N ASN A 187 -7.37 16.13 19.88
CA ASN A 187 -8.02 17.44 20.07
C ASN A 187 -8.92 17.52 21.32
N GLY A 188 -9.08 16.42 22.07
CA GLY A 188 -9.92 16.36 23.27
C GLY A 188 -11.40 16.02 23.03
N GLN A 189 -11.79 15.74 21.78
CA GLN A 189 -13.11 15.26 21.38
C GLN A 189 -13.03 13.80 20.91
N THR A 190 -14.18 13.13 20.80
CA THR A 190 -14.26 11.83 20.16
C THR A 190 -14.29 11.95 18.63
N LEU A 191 -13.97 10.87 17.91
CA LEU A 191 -14.06 10.85 16.44
C LEU A 191 -15.46 11.24 15.95
N GLY A 192 -16.51 10.74 16.60
CA GLY A 192 -17.90 11.07 16.27
C GLY A 192 -18.20 12.56 16.41
N GLN A 193 -17.71 13.20 17.47
CA GLN A 193 -17.86 14.64 17.66
C GLN A 193 -17.10 15.44 16.59
N GLN A 194 -15.90 14.97 16.23
CA GLN A 194 -15.08 15.59 15.19
C GLN A 194 -15.75 15.58 13.80
N ILE A 195 -16.53 14.54 13.47
CA ILE A 195 -17.16 14.39 12.15
C ILE A 195 -18.66 14.74 12.12
N ALA A 196 -19.28 15.05 13.25
CA ALA A 196 -20.74 15.24 13.36
C ALA A 196 -21.32 16.35 12.47
N GLY A 197 -20.53 17.40 12.19
CA GLY A 197 -20.92 18.52 11.32
C GLY A 197 -20.24 18.49 9.95
N ALA A 198 -19.58 17.40 9.58
CA ALA A 198 -18.86 17.32 8.32
C ALA A 198 -19.82 17.14 7.14
N GLU A 199 -19.71 18.03 6.15
CA GLU A 199 -20.49 17.99 4.92
C GLU A 199 -19.65 17.44 3.77
N VAL A 200 -20.31 16.75 2.84
CA VAL A 200 -19.74 16.44 1.53
C VAL A 200 -20.26 17.45 0.54
N LEU A 201 -19.35 18.21 -0.06
CA LEU A 201 -19.63 19.31 -0.96
C LEU A 201 -19.62 18.88 -2.44
N ASP A 202 -18.99 17.75 -2.74
CA ASP A 202 -18.94 17.17 -4.08
C ASP A 202 -19.08 15.64 -4.03
N ASP A 203 -20.24 15.16 -4.47
CA ASP A 203 -20.59 13.74 -4.54
C ASP A 203 -19.85 12.96 -5.64
N GLU A 204 -19.23 13.63 -6.62
CA GLU A 204 -18.40 12.95 -7.62
C GLU A 204 -17.03 12.57 -7.07
N VAL A 205 -16.48 13.38 -6.16
CA VAL A 205 -15.16 13.16 -5.55
C VAL A 205 -15.27 12.28 -4.30
N ILE A 206 -16.28 12.52 -3.45
CA ILE A 206 -16.61 11.69 -2.29
C ILE A 206 -17.95 11.03 -2.55
N ARG A 207 -17.91 9.81 -3.07
CA ARG A 207 -19.06 9.07 -3.56
C ARG A 207 -20.04 8.68 -2.46
N PRO A 208 -21.36 8.59 -2.76
CA PRO A 208 -22.32 8.05 -1.80
C PRO A 208 -22.24 6.52 -1.77
N ARG A 209 -22.72 5.92 -0.68
CA ARG A 209 -22.60 4.47 -0.45
C ARG A 209 -23.38 3.60 -1.44
N ASP A 210 -24.43 4.15 -2.05
CA ASP A 210 -25.23 3.50 -3.09
C ASP A 210 -24.61 3.63 -4.49
N ASN A 211 -23.63 4.51 -4.68
CA ASN A 211 -22.88 4.69 -5.91
C ASN A 211 -21.36 4.84 -5.65
N PRO A 212 -20.72 3.87 -4.96
CA PRO A 212 -19.31 3.95 -4.60
C PRO A 212 -18.41 3.74 -5.82
N VAL A 213 -17.11 4.06 -5.67
CA VAL A 213 -16.10 3.70 -6.68
C VAL A 213 -15.99 2.18 -6.80
N ALA A 214 -16.02 1.49 -5.66
CA ALA A 214 -16.11 0.03 -5.58
C ALA A 214 -16.93 -0.38 -4.35
N ALA A 215 -17.76 -1.42 -4.51
CA ALA A 215 -18.67 -1.89 -3.46
C ALA A 215 -17.95 -2.57 -2.28
N THR A 216 -16.74 -3.09 -2.50
CA THR A 216 -15.88 -3.69 -1.48
C THR A 216 -14.50 -3.07 -1.58
N GLY A 217 -13.81 -3.02 -0.43
CA GLY A 217 -12.57 -2.29 -0.20
C GLY A 217 -11.54 -2.46 -1.32
N GLY A 218 -10.87 -1.37 -1.64
CA GLY A 218 -10.00 -1.30 -2.83
C GLY A 218 -8.71 -2.11 -2.76
N THR A 219 -8.50 -2.85 -1.66
CA THR A 219 -7.37 -3.76 -1.46
C THR A 219 -7.90 -5.08 -0.92
N ASN A 220 -7.53 -6.18 -1.57
CA ASN A 220 -7.81 -7.55 -1.13
C ASN A 220 -6.55 -8.17 -0.53
N VAL A 221 -6.75 -9.05 0.45
CA VAL A 221 -5.71 -10.00 0.88
C VAL A 221 -6.00 -11.35 0.22
N LEU A 222 -4.99 -11.95 -0.40
CA LEU A 222 -5.11 -13.26 -1.04
C LEU A 222 -4.26 -14.28 -0.28
N PHE A 223 -4.79 -15.49 -0.15
CA PHE A 223 -4.11 -16.63 0.48
C PHE A 223 -4.04 -17.82 -0.47
N GLY A 224 -3.06 -18.69 -0.24
CA GLY A 224 -2.97 -19.99 -0.89
C GLY A 224 -1.55 -20.52 -0.88
N ASN A 225 -1.29 -21.62 -1.59
CA ASN A 225 -0.01 -22.32 -1.53
C ASN A 225 1.20 -21.50 -2.01
N LEU A 226 0.99 -20.46 -2.82
CA LEU A 226 2.06 -19.55 -3.24
C LEU A 226 2.38 -18.45 -2.20
N ALA A 227 1.38 -18.05 -1.41
CA ALA A 227 1.48 -17.01 -0.38
C ALA A 227 0.80 -17.49 0.92
N PRO A 228 1.42 -18.45 1.64
CA PRO A 228 0.78 -19.09 2.79
C PRO A 228 0.61 -18.16 3.99
N GLN A 229 1.39 -17.08 4.08
CA GLN A 229 1.22 -16.01 5.07
C GLN A 229 0.52 -14.77 4.47
N GLY A 230 -0.11 -14.93 3.31
CA GLY A 230 -0.85 -13.88 2.61
C GLY A 230 -0.01 -13.01 1.68
N CYS A 231 -0.73 -12.28 0.83
CA CYS A 231 -0.24 -11.25 -0.09
C CYS A 231 -1.38 -10.26 -0.35
N VAL A 232 -1.08 -9.11 -0.97
CA VAL A 232 -2.06 -8.03 -1.16
C VAL A 232 -2.19 -7.61 -2.62
N LEU A 233 -3.39 -7.24 -3.02
CA LEU A 233 -3.72 -6.74 -4.37
C LEU A 233 -4.64 -5.51 -4.24
N LYS A 234 -4.24 -4.37 -4.82
CA LYS A 234 -5.08 -3.17 -4.91
C LYS A 234 -6.06 -3.29 -6.07
N THR A 235 -7.26 -3.83 -5.82
CA THR A 235 -8.27 -4.15 -6.84
C THR A 235 -8.84 -2.93 -7.55
N VAL A 236 -9.01 -1.78 -6.87
CA VAL A 236 -9.52 -0.54 -7.51
C VAL A 236 -8.56 0.04 -8.55
N ALA A 237 -7.29 -0.34 -8.51
CA ALA A 237 -6.30 0.13 -9.45
C ALA A 237 -5.93 -0.95 -10.48
N ALA A 238 -6.54 -2.13 -10.45
CA ALA A 238 -6.26 -3.26 -11.33
C ALA A 238 -7.22 -3.31 -12.53
N ASP A 239 -6.81 -3.92 -13.65
CA ASP A 239 -7.75 -4.23 -14.74
C ASP A 239 -8.76 -5.30 -14.26
N PRO A 240 -10.07 -5.02 -14.30
CA PRO A 240 -11.10 -5.98 -13.88
C PRO A 240 -11.00 -7.34 -14.57
N LYS A 241 -10.49 -7.39 -15.81
CA LYS A 241 -10.34 -8.64 -16.59
C LYS A 241 -9.27 -9.57 -16.02
N LEU A 242 -8.31 -9.03 -15.27
CA LEU A 242 -7.19 -9.77 -14.70
C LEU A 242 -7.41 -10.15 -13.22
N LEU A 243 -8.56 -9.78 -12.63
CA LEU A 243 -8.92 -10.14 -11.26
C LEU A 243 -9.22 -11.64 -11.10
N HIS A 244 -9.55 -12.32 -12.19
CA HIS A 244 -9.49 -13.78 -12.30
C HIS A 244 -8.64 -14.14 -13.50
N HIS A 245 -7.41 -14.57 -13.26
CA HIS A 245 -6.43 -14.83 -14.30
C HIS A 245 -5.64 -16.09 -14.01
N ARG A 246 -5.34 -16.85 -15.06
CA ARG A 246 -4.44 -18.00 -15.00
C ARG A 246 -3.49 -17.95 -16.18
N GLY A 247 -2.20 -18.12 -15.92
CA GLY A 247 -1.22 -18.22 -16.99
C GLY A 247 0.17 -18.64 -16.53
N PRO A 248 1.09 -18.83 -17.49
CA PRO A 248 2.43 -19.32 -17.22
C PRO A 248 3.31 -18.21 -16.62
N ALA A 249 4.09 -18.56 -15.60
CA ALA A 249 5.03 -17.67 -14.95
C ALA A 249 6.19 -17.32 -15.87
N VAL A 250 6.62 -16.06 -15.85
CA VAL A 250 7.91 -15.60 -16.37
C VAL A 250 8.70 -15.05 -15.19
N VAL A 251 9.72 -15.81 -14.76
CA VAL A 251 10.45 -15.56 -13.52
C VAL A 251 11.69 -14.71 -13.77
N PHE A 252 11.84 -13.69 -12.93
CA PHE A 252 13.04 -12.89 -12.75
C PHE A 252 13.61 -13.12 -11.35
N GLU A 253 14.89 -13.48 -11.26
CA GLU A 253 15.51 -13.90 -10.00
C GLU A 253 15.75 -12.74 -9.02
N ASN A 254 15.97 -11.55 -9.57
CA ASN A 254 16.19 -10.30 -8.86
C ASN A 254 16.04 -9.12 -9.82
N TYR A 255 16.15 -7.90 -9.29
CA TYR A 255 15.95 -6.68 -10.07
C TYR A 255 16.99 -6.46 -11.19
N PRO A 256 18.30 -6.76 -11.00
CA PRO A 256 19.26 -6.80 -12.10
C PRO A 256 18.87 -7.74 -13.25
N ASP A 257 18.46 -8.98 -12.94
CA ASP A 257 18.01 -9.97 -13.93
C ASP A 257 16.77 -9.47 -14.69
N LEU A 258 15.81 -8.85 -13.99
CA LEU A 258 14.65 -8.20 -14.61
C LEU A 258 15.06 -7.12 -15.60
N LYS A 259 15.94 -6.19 -15.20
CA LYS A 259 16.41 -5.11 -16.06
C LYS A 259 17.12 -5.61 -17.32
N GLN A 260 17.85 -6.71 -17.20
CA GLN A 260 18.57 -7.30 -18.33
C GLN A 260 17.63 -7.95 -19.35
N ARG A 261 16.55 -8.60 -18.88
CA ARG A 261 15.73 -9.50 -19.70
C ARG A 261 14.38 -8.95 -20.13
N ILE A 262 13.78 -8.01 -19.39
CA ILE A 262 12.36 -7.63 -19.59
C ILE A 262 12.07 -7.11 -21.01
N ASP A 263 13.03 -6.40 -21.60
CA ASP A 263 12.90 -5.81 -22.94
C ASP A 263 13.62 -6.63 -24.03
N ASP A 264 14.07 -7.84 -23.70
CA ASP A 264 14.61 -8.78 -24.69
C ASP A 264 13.50 -9.17 -25.70
N PRO A 265 13.70 -8.92 -27.01
CA PRO A 265 12.76 -9.32 -28.05
C PRO A 265 12.44 -10.82 -28.02
N ASP A 266 13.38 -11.64 -27.59
CA ASP A 266 13.29 -13.11 -27.58
C ASP A 266 12.74 -13.67 -26.26
N LEU A 267 12.49 -12.84 -25.24
CA LEU A 267 11.86 -13.27 -23.99
C LEU A 267 10.51 -13.96 -24.28
N PRO A 268 10.29 -15.24 -23.93
CA PRO A 268 9.01 -15.90 -24.18
C PRO A 268 7.95 -15.40 -23.20
N VAL A 269 7.30 -14.29 -23.55
CA VAL A 269 6.28 -13.59 -22.75
C VAL A 269 5.13 -13.14 -23.64
N THR A 270 3.91 -13.33 -23.14
CA THR A 270 2.65 -12.93 -23.79
C THR A 270 1.83 -12.08 -22.82
N ALA A 271 0.74 -11.47 -23.30
CA ALA A 271 -0.17 -10.71 -22.43
C ALA A 271 -0.80 -11.57 -21.32
N ASP A 272 -0.93 -12.89 -21.54
CA ASP A 272 -1.50 -13.84 -20.59
C ASP A 272 -0.47 -14.39 -19.58
N SER A 273 0.81 -14.08 -19.76
CA SER A 273 1.86 -14.51 -18.85
C SER A 273 1.78 -13.80 -17.50
N VAL A 274 2.22 -14.47 -16.44
CA VAL A 274 2.34 -13.91 -15.09
C VAL A 274 3.79 -13.53 -14.81
N LEU A 275 4.09 -12.24 -14.69
CA LEU A 275 5.46 -11.81 -14.38
C LEU A 275 5.75 -12.03 -12.90
N VAL A 276 6.85 -12.68 -12.56
CA VAL A 276 7.24 -13.00 -11.17
C VAL A 276 8.61 -12.40 -10.88
N LEU A 277 8.71 -11.53 -9.87
CA LEU A 277 9.99 -11.03 -9.35
C LEU A 277 10.26 -11.63 -7.97
N ARG A 278 11.46 -12.18 -7.82
CA ARG A 278 12.01 -12.69 -6.56
C ARG A 278 13.02 -11.76 -5.95
N SER A 279 13.45 -12.12 -4.74
CA SER A 279 14.48 -11.47 -3.97
C SER A 279 14.23 -9.96 -3.85
N ALA A 280 12.95 -9.56 -3.74
CA ALA A 280 12.54 -8.17 -3.67
C ALA A 280 11.87 -7.83 -2.32
N GLY A 281 11.83 -8.79 -1.39
CA GLY A 281 11.32 -8.64 -0.04
C GLY A 281 12.26 -7.89 0.93
N PRO A 282 11.92 -7.86 2.23
CA PRO A 282 12.72 -7.20 3.26
C PRO A 282 14.17 -7.65 3.27
N LEU A 283 14.45 -8.96 3.26
CA LEU A 283 15.82 -9.48 3.26
C LEU A 283 16.40 -9.57 1.85
N GLY A 284 15.58 -9.90 0.85
CA GLY A 284 16.02 -10.11 -0.52
C GLY A 284 16.64 -8.89 -1.18
N ALA A 285 15.93 -7.76 -1.14
CA ALA A 285 16.32 -6.59 -1.92
C ALA A 285 17.53 -5.82 -1.39
N PRO A 286 17.81 -5.72 -0.07
CA PRO A 286 16.95 -5.62 1.12
C PRO A 286 16.09 -4.33 1.22
N GLY A 287 15.26 -4.22 2.26
CA GLY A 287 14.43 -3.05 2.57
C GLY A 287 13.06 -3.02 1.89
N MET A 288 12.72 -4.08 1.14
CA MET A 288 11.43 -4.23 0.47
C MET A 288 11.06 -3.01 -0.41
N PRO A 289 11.84 -2.71 -1.47
CA PRO A 289 11.65 -1.55 -2.33
C PRO A 289 10.35 -1.62 -3.12
N GLU A 290 9.96 -0.48 -3.69
CA GLU A 290 8.73 -0.32 -4.50
C GLU A 290 8.91 -0.85 -5.93
N TRP A 291 9.36 -2.09 -6.09
CA TRP A 291 9.61 -2.75 -7.39
C TRP A 291 8.47 -3.64 -7.88
N GLY A 292 7.39 -3.78 -7.11
CA GLY A 292 6.29 -4.71 -7.38
C GLY A 292 5.38 -4.32 -8.55
N MET A 293 5.41 -3.05 -8.98
CA MET A 293 4.84 -2.65 -10.28
C MET A 293 5.88 -2.94 -11.37
N LEU A 294 6.10 -4.23 -11.65
CA LEU A 294 7.06 -4.65 -12.68
C LEU A 294 6.71 -3.98 -14.03
N PRO A 295 7.71 -3.54 -14.80
CA PRO A 295 7.47 -2.99 -16.13
C PRO A 295 6.88 -4.04 -17.06
N ILE A 296 5.98 -3.61 -17.93
CA ILE A 296 5.45 -4.44 -19.02
C ILE A 296 6.52 -4.45 -20.14
N PRO A 297 6.86 -5.62 -20.72
CA PRO A 297 7.81 -5.72 -21.82
C PRO A 297 7.49 -4.72 -22.94
N LYS A 298 8.50 -4.01 -23.44
CA LYS A 298 8.33 -3.00 -24.49
C LYS A 298 7.55 -3.51 -25.71
N LYS A 299 7.81 -4.75 -26.14
CA LYS A 299 7.10 -5.36 -27.28
C LYS A 299 5.60 -5.53 -27.04
N LEU A 300 5.19 -5.80 -25.80
CA LEU A 300 3.77 -5.89 -25.43
C LEU A 300 3.13 -4.50 -25.30
N LEU A 301 3.86 -3.52 -24.78
CA LEU A 301 3.42 -2.11 -24.78
C LEU A 301 3.15 -1.62 -26.21
N GLN A 302 4.02 -1.94 -27.18
CA GLN A 302 3.83 -1.61 -28.60
C GLN A 302 2.61 -2.32 -29.23
N GLN A 303 2.21 -3.47 -28.69
CA GLN A 303 0.99 -4.20 -29.09
C GLN A 303 -0.28 -3.68 -28.39
N GLY A 304 -0.16 -2.65 -27.54
CA GLY A 304 -1.30 -2.05 -26.84
C GLY A 304 -1.60 -2.66 -25.47
N VAL A 305 -0.80 -3.63 -24.99
CA VAL A 305 -0.94 -4.15 -23.62
C VAL A 305 -0.60 -3.03 -22.64
N ARG A 306 -1.43 -2.83 -21.61
CA ARG A 306 -1.25 -1.80 -20.56
C ARG A 306 -1.37 -2.33 -19.14
N ASP A 307 -1.78 -3.58 -18.99
CA ASP A 307 -1.79 -4.29 -17.71
C ASP A 307 -1.43 -5.76 -17.90
N MET A 308 -0.82 -6.35 -16.87
CA MET A 308 -0.49 -7.77 -16.77
C MET A 308 -0.51 -8.17 -15.30
N VAL A 309 -0.74 -9.45 -15.01
CA VAL A 309 -0.57 -9.98 -13.66
C VAL A 309 0.92 -10.00 -13.31
N ARG A 310 1.28 -9.32 -12.22
CA ARG A 310 2.66 -9.22 -11.72
C ARG A 310 2.70 -9.61 -10.25
N ILE A 311 3.62 -10.48 -9.86
CA ILE A 311 3.72 -11.04 -8.52
C ILE A 311 5.12 -10.79 -7.97
N SER A 312 5.22 -10.29 -6.74
CA SER A 312 6.50 -10.15 -6.06
C SER A 312 6.36 -10.17 -4.54
N ASP A 313 7.46 -10.46 -3.86
CA ASP A 313 7.64 -10.20 -2.43
C ASP A 313 7.96 -8.72 -2.13
N ALA A 314 7.92 -7.84 -3.14
CA ALA A 314 8.17 -6.40 -3.03
C ALA A 314 6.95 -5.61 -2.54
N ARG A 315 7.15 -4.29 -2.41
CA ARG A 315 6.05 -3.31 -2.33
C ARG A 315 5.84 -2.63 -3.67
N MET A 316 4.84 -1.76 -3.77
CA MET A 316 4.73 -0.79 -4.85
C MET A 316 4.41 0.59 -4.26
N SER A 317 4.58 1.64 -5.06
CA SER A 317 4.15 2.97 -4.66
C SER A 317 2.64 2.99 -4.48
N GLY A 318 2.12 3.69 -3.47
CA GLY A 318 0.68 3.91 -3.37
C GLY A 318 0.07 4.62 -4.59
N THR A 319 0.91 5.29 -5.38
CA THR A 319 0.58 5.98 -6.63
C THR A 319 0.51 5.03 -7.85
N SER A 320 1.01 3.80 -7.72
CA SER A 320 1.04 2.79 -8.77
C SER A 320 -0.35 2.20 -9.04
N TYR A 321 -0.50 1.61 -10.22
CA TYR A 321 -1.71 0.93 -10.66
C TYR A 321 -1.37 -0.39 -11.36
N GLY A 322 -2.41 -1.09 -11.80
CA GLY A 322 -2.38 -2.35 -12.49
C GLY A 322 -2.50 -3.55 -11.55
N THR A 323 -2.65 -4.73 -12.14
CA THR A 323 -2.87 -6.00 -11.45
C THR A 323 -1.56 -6.52 -10.83
N CYS A 324 -1.17 -5.91 -9.70
CA CYS A 324 0.06 -6.23 -8.95
C CYS A 324 -0.27 -6.94 -7.63
N ILE A 325 0.26 -8.15 -7.46
CA ILE A 325 0.23 -8.92 -6.22
C ILE A 325 1.56 -8.66 -5.50
N LEU A 326 1.46 -8.18 -4.28
CA LEU A 326 2.58 -7.64 -3.51
C LEU A 326 2.71 -8.35 -2.17
N HIS A 327 3.83 -8.14 -1.50
CA HIS A 327 4.06 -8.55 -0.12
C HIS A 327 3.92 -10.07 0.07
N VAL A 328 4.14 -10.85 -1.00
CA VAL A 328 4.08 -12.31 -0.94
C VAL A 328 4.93 -12.80 0.21
N SER A 329 4.26 -13.43 1.18
CA SER A 329 4.86 -13.85 2.44
C SER A 329 4.72 -15.36 2.62
N PRO A 330 5.79 -16.06 3.09
CA PRO A 330 7.15 -15.55 3.31
C PRO A 330 7.85 -15.14 2.01
N GLU A 331 8.80 -14.21 2.11
CA GLU A 331 9.56 -13.76 0.94
C GLU A 331 10.39 -14.90 0.32
N SER A 332 10.78 -14.74 -0.94
CA SER A 332 11.55 -15.76 -1.66
C SER A 332 12.98 -15.91 -1.11
N HIS A 333 13.58 -14.85 -0.58
CA HIS A 333 14.94 -14.88 -0.03
C HIS A 333 15.09 -15.84 1.17
N VAL A 334 14.00 -16.08 1.93
CA VAL A 334 13.98 -17.00 3.08
C VAL A 334 13.40 -18.38 2.72
N GLY A 335 13.25 -18.69 1.44
CA GLY A 335 12.74 -20.00 0.98
C GLY A 335 11.21 -20.13 1.02
N GLY A 336 10.49 -19.00 0.98
CA GLY A 336 9.05 -18.98 0.74
C GLY A 336 8.69 -19.63 -0.61
N PRO A 337 7.42 -20.04 -0.84
CA PRO A 337 7.03 -20.75 -2.07
C PRO A 337 7.39 -20.00 -3.37
N LEU A 338 7.36 -18.66 -3.36
CA LEU A 338 7.77 -17.83 -4.49
C LEU A 338 9.22 -18.13 -4.97
N ALA A 339 10.11 -18.56 -4.07
CA ALA A 339 11.48 -18.96 -4.37
C ALA A 339 11.59 -20.24 -5.22
N LEU A 340 10.51 -21.02 -5.31
CA LEU A 340 10.49 -22.35 -5.93
C LEU A 340 9.78 -22.38 -7.29
N VAL A 341 9.01 -21.34 -7.62
CA VAL A 341 8.39 -21.13 -8.94
C VAL A 341 9.42 -21.29 -10.08
N GLN A 342 9.03 -21.77 -11.24
CA GLN A 342 9.89 -21.81 -12.41
C GLN A 342 9.15 -21.17 -13.58
N THR A 343 9.89 -20.59 -14.52
CA THR A 343 9.30 -20.09 -15.76
C THR A 343 8.53 -21.24 -16.44
N GLY A 344 7.29 -20.98 -16.83
CA GLY A 344 6.36 -21.97 -17.38
C GLY A 344 5.42 -22.62 -16.36
N ASP A 345 5.65 -22.47 -15.05
CA ASP A 345 4.67 -22.93 -14.05
C ASP A 345 3.37 -22.12 -14.16
N GLU A 346 2.24 -22.80 -14.01
CA GLU A 346 0.93 -22.17 -14.05
C GLU A 346 0.58 -21.52 -12.70
N ILE A 347 0.20 -20.24 -12.72
CA ILE A 347 -0.26 -19.49 -11.54
C ILE A 347 -1.67 -18.95 -11.81
N GLU A 348 -2.56 -19.11 -10.83
CA GLU A 348 -3.94 -18.62 -10.86
C GLU A 348 -4.18 -17.61 -9.73
N ILE A 349 -4.75 -16.47 -10.09
CA ILE A 349 -5.25 -15.44 -9.17
C ILE A 349 -6.77 -15.40 -9.28
N ASP A 350 -7.46 -15.48 -8.14
CA ASP A 350 -8.91 -15.27 -8.05
C ASP A 350 -9.16 -14.29 -6.89
N ALA A 351 -9.23 -12.99 -7.23
CA ALA A 351 -9.42 -11.92 -6.27
C ALA A 351 -10.80 -11.97 -5.61
N HIS A 352 -11.82 -12.49 -6.31
CA HIS A 352 -13.17 -12.64 -5.75
C HIS A 352 -13.20 -13.69 -4.65
N ARG A 353 -12.48 -14.81 -4.83
CA ARG A 353 -12.37 -15.89 -3.83
C ARG A 353 -11.18 -15.73 -2.87
N ARG A 354 -10.48 -14.59 -2.90
CA ARG A 354 -9.30 -14.31 -2.06
C ARG A 354 -8.19 -15.37 -2.19
N ARG A 355 -8.00 -15.90 -3.41
CA ARG A 355 -7.11 -17.05 -3.67
C ARG A 355 -5.95 -16.68 -4.59
N ILE A 356 -4.77 -17.19 -4.24
CA ILE A 356 -3.60 -17.26 -5.11
C ILE A 356 -3.09 -18.70 -5.12
N HIS A 357 -2.98 -19.31 -6.29
CA HIS A 357 -2.64 -20.71 -6.41
C HIS A 357 -1.53 -20.96 -7.43
N TRP A 358 -0.56 -21.77 -7.01
CA TRP A 358 0.51 -22.27 -7.84
C TRP A 358 0.20 -23.74 -8.22
N HIS A 359 -0.04 -23.98 -9.50
CA HIS A 359 -0.49 -25.28 -10.03
C HIS A 359 0.69 -26.24 -10.25
N VAL A 360 1.30 -26.68 -9.15
CA VAL A 360 2.37 -27.68 -9.12
C VAL A 360 2.04 -28.71 -8.03
N SER A 361 2.36 -29.98 -8.27
CA SER A 361 2.06 -31.04 -7.29
C SER A 361 2.91 -30.89 -6.03
N ASP A 362 2.38 -31.35 -4.90
CA ASP A 362 3.10 -31.26 -3.62
C ASP A 362 4.45 -31.99 -3.67
N GLU A 363 4.56 -33.11 -4.40
CA GLU A 363 5.82 -33.84 -4.59
C GLU A 363 6.88 -32.98 -5.29
N GLU A 364 6.48 -32.24 -6.33
CA GLU A 364 7.39 -31.36 -7.06
C GLU A 364 7.78 -30.15 -6.22
N ILE A 365 6.84 -29.59 -5.44
CA ILE A 365 7.13 -28.52 -4.47
C ILE A 365 8.17 -28.99 -3.44
N GLN A 366 8.00 -30.19 -2.87
CA GLN A 366 8.96 -30.74 -1.91
C GLN A 366 10.32 -31.02 -2.56
N ARG A 367 10.34 -31.55 -3.79
CA ARG A 367 11.59 -31.77 -4.53
C ARG A 367 12.35 -30.47 -4.75
N ARG A 368 11.65 -29.40 -5.19
CA ARG A 368 12.27 -28.08 -5.40
C ARG A 368 12.72 -27.46 -4.08
N ARG A 369 11.94 -27.61 -3.01
CA ARG A 369 12.31 -27.15 -1.67
C ARG A 369 13.57 -27.83 -1.14
N ALA A 370 13.70 -29.15 -1.34
CA ALA A 370 14.89 -29.90 -0.94
C ALA A 370 16.14 -29.51 -1.75
N ALA A 371 15.96 -29.06 -2.99
CA ALA A 371 17.04 -28.57 -3.85
C ALA A 371 17.35 -27.07 -3.67
N TRP A 372 16.51 -26.32 -2.96
CA TRP A 372 16.69 -24.89 -2.76
C TRP A 372 17.90 -24.60 -1.88
N GLN A 373 18.75 -23.68 -2.33
CA GLN A 373 19.92 -23.24 -1.60
C GLN A 373 19.68 -21.82 -1.08
N PRO A 374 19.88 -21.57 0.22
CA PRO A 374 19.76 -20.21 0.74
C PRO A 374 20.81 -19.30 0.10
N PRO A 375 20.48 -18.02 -0.14
CA PRO A 375 21.45 -17.02 -0.59
C PRO A 375 22.65 -16.91 0.35
N PRO A 376 23.82 -16.45 -0.14
CA PRO A 376 24.98 -16.24 0.71
C PRO A 376 24.66 -15.25 1.84
N PRO A 377 25.31 -15.41 3.01
CA PRO A 377 25.04 -14.55 4.16
C PRO A 377 25.31 -13.08 3.82
N GLY A 378 24.40 -12.22 4.28
CA GLY A 378 24.49 -10.77 4.07
C GLY A 378 25.64 -10.09 4.85
N PRO A 379 25.62 -8.75 4.89
CA PRO A 379 26.63 -7.95 5.58
C PRO A 379 26.83 -8.38 7.05
N GLN A 380 28.08 -8.45 7.49
CA GLN A 380 28.43 -8.92 8.85
C GLN A 380 28.42 -7.81 9.92
N ARG A 381 28.43 -6.53 9.50
CA ARG A 381 28.45 -5.35 10.39
C ARG A 381 27.60 -4.20 9.85
N GLY A 382 27.31 -3.23 10.71
CA GLY A 382 26.58 -2.00 10.35
C GLY A 382 25.06 -2.19 10.31
N TYR A 383 24.35 -1.14 9.87
CA TYR A 383 22.88 -1.14 9.85
C TYR A 383 22.30 -2.31 9.04
N GLN A 384 22.88 -2.64 7.88
CA GLN A 384 22.38 -3.75 7.06
C GLN A 384 22.49 -5.11 7.77
N ALA A 385 23.52 -5.32 8.60
CA ALA A 385 23.66 -6.54 9.39
C ALA A 385 22.60 -6.61 10.51
N MET A 386 22.33 -5.49 11.18
CA MET A 386 21.27 -5.39 12.19
C MET A 386 19.90 -5.62 11.52
N PHE A 387 19.63 -4.91 10.42
CA PHE A 387 18.40 -5.05 9.66
C PHE A 387 18.17 -6.50 9.21
N ALA A 388 19.16 -7.14 8.60
CA ALA A 388 19.03 -8.51 8.11
C ALA A 388 18.80 -9.55 9.21
N ARG A 389 19.22 -9.27 10.45
CA ARG A 389 19.01 -10.16 11.61
C ARG A 389 17.66 -9.98 12.27
N HIS A 390 17.12 -8.77 12.24
CA HIS A 390 16.01 -8.37 13.12
C HIS A 390 14.74 -7.97 12.38
N VAL A 391 14.80 -7.70 11.07
CA VAL A 391 13.60 -7.31 10.32
C VAL A 391 12.61 -8.47 10.25
N THR A 392 11.34 -8.18 10.54
CA THR A 392 10.24 -9.12 10.37
C THR A 392 9.72 -9.11 8.94
N GLN A 393 8.88 -10.09 8.60
CA GLN A 393 8.32 -10.21 7.25
C GLN A 393 7.18 -9.21 7.02
N ALA A 394 6.73 -9.03 5.78
CA ALA A 394 5.70 -8.05 5.43
C ALA A 394 4.36 -8.26 6.15
N HIS A 395 3.91 -9.51 6.28
CA HIS A 395 2.73 -9.87 7.08
C HIS A 395 2.87 -9.58 8.59
N GLN A 396 4.07 -9.21 9.05
CA GLN A 396 4.39 -8.82 10.42
C GLN A 396 4.84 -7.35 10.53
N GLY A 397 4.63 -6.55 9.48
CA GLY A 397 4.86 -5.11 9.51
C GLY A 397 6.28 -4.65 9.19
N CYS A 398 7.21 -5.54 8.83
CA CYS A 398 8.62 -5.19 8.53
C CYS A 398 9.29 -4.35 9.62
N ASP A 399 8.95 -4.58 10.88
CA ASP A 399 9.56 -3.94 12.04
C ASP A 399 10.81 -4.71 12.48
N PHE A 400 11.51 -4.21 13.50
CA PHE A 400 12.53 -4.99 14.18
C PHE A 400 11.90 -5.79 15.32
N ASP A 401 12.19 -7.09 15.37
CA ASP A 401 11.70 -8.02 16.38
C ASP A 401 11.93 -7.53 17.83
N PHE A 402 13.09 -6.93 18.10
CA PHE A 402 13.47 -6.39 19.40
C PHE A 402 12.85 -5.01 19.72
N LEU A 403 12.15 -4.38 18.78
CA LEU A 403 11.44 -3.11 18.97
C LEU A 403 9.92 -3.29 19.12
N HIS A 404 9.41 -4.51 19.03
CA HIS A 404 8.00 -4.80 19.27
C HIS A 404 7.57 -4.49 20.70
N GLY A 405 6.31 -4.07 20.84
CA GLY A 405 5.73 -3.69 22.13
C GLY A 405 6.11 -2.29 22.58
N ARG A 406 5.86 -2.03 23.87
CA ARG A 406 6.11 -0.75 24.51
C ARG A 406 7.14 -0.91 25.61
N SER A 407 8.12 -0.03 25.65
CA SER A 407 8.88 0.24 26.87
C SER A 407 8.01 1.13 27.75
N PRO A 408 7.58 0.70 28.95
CA PRO A 408 6.98 1.62 29.91
C PRO A 408 7.95 2.78 30.12
N GLY A 409 7.44 4.01 30.19
CA GLY A 409 8.22 5.25 30.29
C GLY A 409 8.99 5.41 31.60
N ALA A 410 9.77 4.40 31.98
CA ALA A 410 10.83 4.53 32.93
C ALA A 410 11.81 5.55 32.34
N GLU A 411 11.98 6.67 33.04
CA GLU A 411 13.21 7.42 32.88
C GLU A 411 14.36 6.44 33.12
N PRO A 412 15.43 6.48 32.30
CA PRO A 412 16.60 5.66 32.58
C PRO A 412 17.03 5.93 34.03
N ASP A 413 17.34 4.86 34.78
CA ASP A 413 17.87 5.01 36.13
C ASP A 413 19.18 5.81 36.04
N ILE A 414 19.08 7.12 36.28
CA ILE A 414 20.21 8.05 36.39
C ILE A 414 20.57 8.30 37.86
N PHE A 415 20.19 7.38 38.75
CA PHE A 415 20.50 7.40 40.19
C PHE A 415 21.58 6.40 40.55
#